data_AF-A0A1G7Q6S9-F1
#
_entry.id   AF-A0A1G7Q6S9-F1
#
_cell.length_a   1.000
_cell.length_b   1.000
_cell.length_c   1.000
_cell.angle_alpha   90.00
_cell.angle_beta   90.00
_cell.angle_gamma   90.00
#
_symmetry.space_group_name_H-M   'P 1'
#
loop_
_entity.id
_entity.type
_entity.pdbx_description
1 polymer ?
#
loop_
_entity_poly.entity_id
_entity_poly.type
_entity_poly.pdbx_seq_one_letter_code
_entity_poly.pdbx_strand_id
1 'polypeptide(L)'
;METPIKEKELPIGELEKLGLYKDGTLTLHDSDVTALLAGRRTELRSFYNLEMDGFKMRQLDAKLSLLREDDGRIALKIHPIYNEVQPHPLLDEKETKQLLSGKIEAISKTLDDKGIERKMIIEYDEQTKEFISYYPYQVEVPIKVNGEILNEKQKKAFQHGEVIELEDGTRLRHSAADSRGVKSDAKRLIFSVLLDGGLSYLVMRGLRHLASNEDFQKEGYTKGYNQALADMMVGKPKREQDMTVADQANHSVDAQHQRGYGRSGSR
;
A
#
# COMPACT_ATOMS: atom_id res chain seq x y z
N MET A 1 10.95 -7.49 -6.55
CA MET A 1 10.11 -6.36 -6.98
C MET A 1 11.03 -5.16 -6.93
N GLU A 2 11.13 -4.40 -8.01
CA GLU A 2 12.14 -3.34 -8.08
C GLU A 2 11.61 -2.05 -7.48
N THR A 3 11.79 -1.89 -6.18
CA THR A 3 11.29 -0.72 -5.46
C THR A 3 12.17 0.52 -5.69
N PRO A 4 11.58 1.74 -5.67
CA PRO A 4 12.30 3.01 -5.78
C PRO A 4 13.26 3.28 -4.62
N ILE A 5 13.03 2.66 -3.47
CA ILE A 5 13.90 2.71 -2.29
C ILE A 5 14.31 1.28 -1.92
N LYS A 6 15.61 1.06 -1.72
CA LYS A 6 16.13 -0.24 -1.29
C LYS A 6 16.16 -0.32 0.24
N GLU A 7 16.03 -1.53 0.77
CA GLU A 7 16.02 -1.77 2.23
C GLU A 7 17.29 -1.25 2.93
N LYS A 8 18.45 -1.37 2.29
CA LYS A 8 19.72 -0.82 2.80
C LYS A 8 19.76 0.71 2.90
N GLU A 9 18.81 1.41 2.29
CA GLU A 9 18.70 2.87 2.30
C GLU A 9 17.72 3.36 3.38
N LEU A 10 17.13 2.46 4.18
CA LEU A 10 16.21 2.83 5.24
C LEU A 10 16.90 3.75 6.27
N PRO A 11 16.24 4.82 6.73
CA PRO A 11 16.80 5.74 7.71
C PRO A 11 16.74 5.12 9.12
N ILE A 12 17.64 4.18 9.40
CA ILE A 12 17.63 3.36 10.63
C ILE A 12 17.56 4.23 11.90
N GLY A 13 18.36 5.30 11.98
CA GLY A 13 18.35 6.17 13.16
C GLY A 13 17.03 6.90 13.40
N GLU A 14 16.25 7.21 12.36
CA GLU A 14 14.90 7.80 12.51
C GLU A 14 13.87 6.73 12.91
N LEU A 15 14.00 5.53 12.34
CA LEU A 15 13.15 4.39 12.69
C LEU A 15 13.35 3.96 14.16
N GLU A 16 14.59 3.95 14.65
CA GLU A 16 14.91 3.66 16.06
C GLU A 16 14.26 4.67 17.02
N LYS A 17 14.30 5.97 16.70
CA LYS A 17 13.65 7.02 17.49
C LYS A 17 12.13 6.82 17.62
N LEU A 18 11.50 6.19 16.62
CA LEU A 18 10.08 5.84 16.64
C LEU A 18 9.80 4.43 17.21
N GLY A 19 10.83 3.70 17.67
CA GLY A 19 10.70 2.32 18.14
C GLY A 19 10.36 1.32 17.02
N LEU A 20 10.61 1.69 15.77
CA LEU A 20 10.32 0.89 14.58
C LEU A 20 11.45 -0.03 14.15
N TYR A 21 12.62 0.16 14.76
CA TYR A 21 13.78 -0.68 14.58
C TYR A 21 14.40 -0.95 15.94
N LYS A 22 14.62 -2.22 16.25
CA LYS A 22 15.21 -2.66 17.52
C LYS A 22 15.96 -3.97 17.32
N ASP A 23 17.14 -4.09 17.92
CA ASP A 23 17.95 -5.32 17.90
C ASP A 23 18.19 -5.87 16.48
N GLY A 24 18.42 -4.96 15.53
CA GLY A 24 18.67 -5.32 14.12
C GLY A 24 17.41 -5.67 13.32
N THR A 25 16.22 -5.51 13.89
CA THR A 25 14.95 -5.96 13.28
C THR A 25 13.94 -4.82 13.18
N LEU A 26 13.27 -4.70 12.03
CA LEU A 26 12.12 -3.83 11.85
C LEU A 26 10.91 -4.40 12.61
N THR A 27 10.21 -3.56 13.36
CA THR A 27 8.98 -3.95 14.09
C THR A 27 7.71 -3.71 13.27
N LEU A 28 7.86 -3.20 12.04
CA LEU A 28 6.80 -2.97 11.07
C LEU A 28 6.24 -4.28 10.51
N HIS A 29 4.94 -4.31 10.21
CA HIS A 29 4.36 -5.40 9.43
C HIS A 29 4.93 -5.39 8.00
N ASP A 30 5.13 -6.55 7.39
CA ASP A 30 5.74 -6.69 6.06
C ASP A 30 5.05 -5.84 4.98
N SER A 31 3.73 -5.69 5.07
CA SER A 31 2.97 -4.83 4.14
C SER A 31 3.35 -3.35 4.26
N ASP A 32 3.64 -2.88 5.47
CA ASP A 32 4.06 -1.50 5.72
C ASP A 32 5.50 -1.29 5.25
N VAL A 33 6.40 -2.27 5.47
CA VAL A 33 7.76 -2.22 4.91
C VAL A 33 7.69 -2.15 3.38
N THR A 34 6.87 -3.01 2.76
CA THR A 34 6.66 -3.01 1.32
C THR A 34 6.09 -1.68 0.83
N ALA A 35 5.16 -1.07 1.58
CA ALA A 35 4.62 0.25 1.27
C ALA A 35 5.70 1.33 1.27
N LEU A 36 6.51 1.39 2.34
CA LEU A 36 7.59 2.36 2.49
C LEU A 36 8.61 2.26 1.34
N LEU A 37 9.08 1.05 1.04
CA LEU A 37 10.06 0.83 -0.02
C LEU A 37 9.50 1.22 -1.40
N ALA A 38 8.19 1.03 -1.60
CA ALA A 38 7.49 1.43 -2.81
C ALA A 38 7.12 2.93 -2.88
N GLY A 39 7.57 3.76 -1.92
CA GLY A 39 7.26 5.19 -1.88
C GLY A 39 5.81 5.50 -1.49
N ARG A 40 5.10 4.56 -0.88
CA ARG A 40 3.71 4.71 -0.41
C ARG A 40 3.66 5.02 1.08
N ARG A 41 2.47 5.36 1.56
CA ARG A 41 2.19 5.48 2.99
C ARG A 41 1.90 4.13 3.63
N THR A 42 2.27 3.96 4.90
CA THR A 42 1.88 2.81 5.73
C THR A 42 0.40 2.87 6.12
N GLU A 43 -0.09 1.80 6.75
CA GLU A 43 -1.29 1.91 7.57
C GLU A 43 -1.12 2.94 8.70
N LEU A 44 -2.25 3.46 9.17
CA LEU A 44 -2.30 4.35 10.32
C LEU A 44 -1.93 3.55 11.58
N ARG A 45 -0.97 4.07 12.36
CA ARG A 45 -0.55 3.42 13.61
C ARG A 45 -0.36 4.43 14.73
N SER A 46 -0.52 3.95 15.95
CA SER A 46 -0.24 4.69 17.17
C SER A 46 1.22 4.51 17.58
N PHE A 47 1.91 5.63 17.70
CA PHE A 47 3.25 5.74 18.25
C PHE A 47 3.15 6.25 19.68
N TYR A 48 3.93 5.70 20.60
CA TYR A 48 3.85 6.04 22.02
C TYR A 48 5.19 6.52 22.56
N ASN A 49 5.13 7.39 23.56
CA ASN A 49 6.30 7.92 24.28
C ASN A 49 7.38 8.48 23.33
N LEU A 50 6.94 9.25 22.33
CA LEU A 50 7.83 9.88 21.37
C LEU A 50 8.59 11.02 22.05
N GLU A 51 9.92 11.01 21.88
CA GLU A 51 10.80 12.09 22.29
C GLU A 51 11.49 12.64 21.04
N MET A 52 11.03 13.81 20.58
CA MET A 52 11.54 14.47 19.38
C MET A 52 11.84 15.92 19.72
N ASP A 53 13.08 16.36 19.50
CA ASP A 53 13.51 17.77 19.60
C ASP A 53 13.04 18.51 20.87
N GLY A 54 13.10 17.83 22.01
CA GLY A 54 12.71 18.37 23.32
C GLY A 54 11.21 18.30 23.63
N PHE A 55 10.38 17.82 22.70
CA PHE A 55 8.96 17.55 22.92
C PHE A 55 8.73 16.08 23.26
N LYS A 56 8.00 15.86 24.35
CA LYS A 56 7.50 14.53 24.75
C LYS A 56 6.03 14.41 24.38
N MET A 57 5.72 13.51 23.45
CA MET A 57 4.36 13.18 23.08
C MET A 57 4.00 11.78 23.61
N ARG A 58 2.93 11.71 24.40
CA ARG A 58 2.45 10.44 24.95
C ARG A 58 2.01 9.48 23.85
N GLN A 59 1.27 10.00 22.88
CA GLN A 59 0.76 9.24 21.75
C GLN A 59 0.65 10.13 20.52
N LEU A 60 0.95 9.57 19.35
CA LEU A 60 0.71 10.17 18.05
C LEU A 60 0.15 9.09 17.12
N ASP A 61 -1.01 9.33 16.53
CA ASP A 61 -1.53 8.47 15.47
C ASP A 61 -1.09 9.06 14.12
N ALA A 62 -0.33 8.28 13.36
CA ALA A 62 0.25 8.75 12.10
C ALA A 62 0.45 7.61 11.10
N LYS A 63 0.49 7.98 9.82
CA LYS A 63 1.08 7.15 8.77
C LYS A 63 2.53 7.55 8.56
N LEU A 64 3.31 6.67 7.95
CA LEU A 64 4.70 6.94 7.59
C LEU A 64 4.87 6.84 6.08
N SER A 65 5.80 7.62 5.53
CA SER A 65 6.33 7.40 4.18
C SER A 65 7.83 7.64 4.15
N LEU A 66 8.48 7.18 3.09
CA LEU A 66 9.86 7.54 2.80
C LEU A 66 9.90 8.49 1.60
N LEU A 67 10.78 9.48 1.67
CA LEU A 67 11.04 10.41 0.58
C LEU A 67 12.53 10.44 0.29
N ARG A 68 12.90 10.36 -0.99
CA ARG A 68 14.27 10.66 -1.42
C ARG A 68 14.39 12.17 -1.61
N GLU A 69 15.23 12.79 -0.81
CA GLU A 69 15.54 14.21 -0.87
C GLU A 69 16.47 14.52 -2.06
N ASP A 70 16.62 15.80 -2.40
CA ASP A 70 17.45 16.26 -3.53
C ASP A 70 18.93 15.86 -3.40
N ASP A 71 19.42 15.70 -2.17
CA ASP A 71 20.78 15.23 -1.87
C ASP A 71 20.94 13.69 -1.94
N GLY A 72 19.86 12.99 -2.31
CA GLY A 72 19.82 11.54 -2.46
C GLY A 72 19.55 10.76 -1.17
N ARG A 73 19.53 11.42 0.01
CA ARG A 73 19.21 10.77 1.29
C ARG A 73 17.74 10.38 1.35
N ILE A 74 17.45 9.29 2.04
CA ILE A 74 16.09 8.88 2.35
C ILE A 74 15.70 9.47 3.71
N ALA A 75 14.62 10.24 3.74
CA ALA A 75 14.02 10.80 4.95
C ALA A 75 12.73 10.06 5.30
N LEU A 76 12.51 9.81 6.60
CA LEU A 76 11.23 9.33 7.10
C LEU A 76 10.30 10.53 7.29
N LYS A 77 9.11 10.47 6.67
CA LYS A 77 8.05 11.46 6.86
C LYS A 77 6.96 10.87 7.74
N ILE A 78 6.54 11.66 8.73
CA ILE A 78 5.46 11.31 9.65
C ILE A 78 4.24 12.14 9.25
N HIS A 79 3.13 11.47 9.00
CA HIS A 79 1.88 12.06 8.52
C HIS A 79 0.80 11.91 9.60
N PRO A 80 0.69 12.88 10.53
CA PRO A 80 -0.28 12.82 11.62
C PRO A 80 -1.71 13.02 11.11
N ILE A 81 -2.69 12.67 11.95
CA ILE A 81 -4.09 13.02 11.69
C ILE A 81 -4.29 14.52 11.94
N TYR A 82 -4.46 15.30 10.87
CA TYR A 82 -4.73 16.73 11.00
C TYR A 82 -6.18 17.02 11.39
N ASN A 83 -6.38 18.11 12.13
CA ASN A 83 -7.73 18.60 12.45
C ASN A 83 -8.44 19.16 11.22
N GLU A 84 -7.68 19.85 10.36
CA GLU A 84 -8.15 20.49 9.14
C GLU A 84 -7.43 19.92 7.91
N VAL A 85 -8.09 20.01 6.75
CA VAL A 85 -7.51 19.57 5.48
C VAL A 85 -6.28 20.41 5.16
N GLN A 86 -5.15 19.75 4.94
CA GLN A 86 -3.93 20.43 4.50
C GLN A 86 -4.03 20.75 3.01
N PRO A 87 -3.94 22.02 2.58
CA PRO A 87 -4.07 22.39 1.18
C PRO A 87 -2.86 21.91 0.37
N HIS A 88 -3.09 21.54 -0.90
CA HIS A 88 -2.03 21.22 -1.84
C HIS A 88 -1.80 22.40 -2.79
N PRO A 89 -0.55 22.88 -2.98
CA PRO A 89 -0.27 24.12 -3.72
C PRO A 89 -0.65 24.09 -5.20
N LEU A 90 -0.82 22.88 -5.77
CA LEU A 90 -1.15 22.68 -7.18
C LEU A 90 -2.64 22.40 -7.44
N LEU A 91 -3.46 22.29 -6.40
CA LEU A 91 -4.90 22.06 -6.55
C LEU A 91 -5.66 23.38 -6.44
N ASP A 92 -6.63 23.58 -7.33
CA ASP A 92 -7.61 24.64 -7.18
C ASP A 92 -8.76 24.21 -6.24
N GLU A 93 -9.66 25.16 -5.90
CA GLU A 93 -10.78 24.91 -5.00
C GLU A 93 -11.75 23.84 -5.52
N LYS A 94 -11.98 23.80 -6.84
CA LYS A 94 -12.91 22.85 -7.46
C LYS A 94 -12.33 21.44 -7.42
N GLU A 95 -11.06 21.31 -7.78
CA GLU A 95 -10.30 20.06 -7.73
C GLU A 95 -10.21 19.51 -6.31
N THR A 96 -9.90 20.39 -5.36
CA THR A 96 -9.88 20.07 -3.93
C THR A 96 -11.23 19.49 -3.49
N LYS A 97 -12.35 20.17 -3.81
CA LYS A 97 -13.71 19.67 -3.49
C LYS A 97 -14.02 18.32 -4.16
N GLN A 98 -13.54 18.10 -5.39
CA GLN A 98 -13.77 16.84 -6.11
C GLN A 98 -13.03 15.67 -5.47
N LEU A 99 -11.78 15.87 -5.03
CA LEU A 99 -11.00 14.86 -4.30
C LEU A 99 -11.59 14.61 -2.91
N LEU A 100 -11.95 15.66 -2.16
CA LEU A 100 -12.54 15.55 -0.83
C LEU A 100 -13.88 14.81 -0.83
N SER A 101 -14.70 15.02 -1.87
CA SER A 101 -16.00 14.33 -2.01
C SER A 101 -15.89 12.90 -2.53
N GLY A 102 -14.70 12.43 -2.92
CA GLY A 102 -14.52 11.13 -3.55
C GLY A 102 -15.12 11.01 -4.95
N LYS A 103 -15.66 12.11 -5.52
CA LYS A 103 -16.19 12.15 -6.90
C LYS A 103 -15.11 11.81 -7.91
N ILE A 104 -13.89 12.25 -7.63
CA ILE A 104 -12.68 11.88 -8.34
C ILE A 104 -11.69 11.44 -7.26
N GLU A 105 -10.96 10.35 -7.49
CA GLU A 105 -10.01 9.82 -6.51
C GLU A 105 -8.55 10.21 -6.81
N ALA A 106 -8.24 10.70 -8.02
CA ALA A 106 -6.92 11.23 -8.39
C ALA A 106 -7.02 12.32 -9.46
N ILE A 107 -6.10 13.28 -9.41
CA ILE A 107 -5.95 14.34 -10.40
C ILE A 107 -4.51 14.32 -10.94
N SER A 108 -4.36 14.38 -12.27
CA SER A 108 -3.07 14.53 -12.93
C SER A 108 -2.76 15.99 -13.18
N LYS A 109 -1.58 16.45 -12.73
CA LYS A 109 -1.02 17.77 -13.01
C LYS A 109 0.22 17.64 -13.88
N THR A 110 0.37 18.54 -14.85
CA THR A 110 1.60 18.68 -15.62
C THR A 110 2.45 19.78 -14.99
N LEU A 111 3.70 19.46 -14.69
CA LEU A 111 4.69 20.37 -14.14
C LEU A 111 5.80 20.55 -15.17
N ASP A 112 6.24 21.78 -15.37
CA ASP A 112 7.45 22.07 -16.14
C ASP A 112 8.63 22.13 -15.16
N ASP A 113 9.53 21.16 -15.26
CA ASP A 113 10.81 21.16 -14.55
C ASP A 113 11.95 21.36 -15.56
N LYS A 114 12.39 22.61 -15.71
CA LYS A 114 13.51 23.01 -16.58
C LYS A 114 13.32 22.61 -18.05
N GLY A 115 12.11 22.77 -18.58
CA GLY A 115 11.74 22.43 -19.96
C GLY A 115 11.36 20.96 -20.15
N ILE A 116 11.33 20.17 -19.08
CA ILE A 116 10.85 18.78 -19.11
C ILE A 116 9.47 18.74 -18.46
N GLU A 117 8.45 18.49 -19.27
CA GLU A 117 7.11 18.24 -18.77
C GLU A 117 7.07 16.90 -18.00
N ARG A 118 6.67 16.97 -16.74
CA ARG A 118 6.46 15.80 -15.88
C ARG A 118 5.03 15.78 -15.38
N LYS A 119 4.40 14.61 -15.44
CA LYS A 119 3.10 14.40 -14.81
C LYS A 119 3.27 14.04 -13.35
N MET A 120 2.43 14.60 -12.50
CA MET A 120 2.30 14.27 -11.10
C MET A 120 0.84 13.95 -10.80
N ILE A 121 0.59 12.84 -10.11
CA ILE A 121 -0.73 12.48 -9.63
C ILE A 121 -0.90 12.99 -8.22
N ILE A 122 -2.08 13.51 -7.91
CA ILE A 122 -2.46 13.98 -6.58
C ILE A 122 -3.74 13.24 -6.16
N GLU A 123 -3.74 12.68 -4.97
CA GLU A 123 -4.92 12.05 -4.34
C GLU A 123 -5.09 12.49 -2.89
N TYR A 124 -6.28 12.29 -2.33
CA TYR A 124 -6.59 12.68 -0.95
C TYR A 124 -6.54 11.48 -0.01
N ASP A 125 -5.81 11.62 1.09
CA ASP A 125 -5.76 10.67 2.19
C ASP A 125 -6.71 11.12 3.30
N GLU A 126 -7.91 10.54 3.31
CA GLU A 126 -8.95 10.86 4.28
C GLU A 126 -8.51 10.60 5.73
N GLN A 127 -7.62 9.64 5.97
CA GLN A 127 -7.19 9.30 7.34
C GLN A 127 -6.29 10.38 7.94
N THR A 128 -5.44 11.03 7.14
CA THR A 128 -4.55 12.10 7.63
C THR A 128 -5.05 13.50 7.29
N LYS A 129 -6.03 13.61 6.40
CA LYS A 129 -6.53 14.86 5.80
C LYS A 129 -5.47 15.63 5.02
N GLU A 130 -4.64 14.90 4.29
CA GLU A 130 -3.60 15.46 3.44
C GLU A 130 -3.79 15.03 1.99
N PHE A 131 -3.25 15.83 1.08
CA PHE A 131 -3.05 15.40 -0.30
C PHE A 131 -1.67 14.79 -0.46
N ILE A 132 -1.62 13.66 -1.16
CA ILE A 132 -0.40 12.95 -1.50
C ILE A 132 -0.16 13.10 -2.97
N SER A 133 1.11 13.26 -3.34
CA SER A 133 1.54 13.26 -4.73
C SER A 133 2.58 12.19 -5.03
N TYR A 134 2.53 11.69 -6.26
CA TYR A 134 3.51 10.74 -6.77
C TYR A 134 3.69 10.90 -8.29
N TYR A 135 4.78 10.37 -8.82
CA TYR A 135 5.01 10.37 -10.26
C TYR A 135 4.56 9.04 -10.90
N PRO A 136 3.73 9.03 -11.97
CA PRO A 136 3.25 7.81 -12.60
C PRO A 136 4.33 6.81 -13.02
N TYR A 137 5.49 7.31 -13.47
CA TYR A 137 6.59 6.47 -13.94
C TYR A 137 7.28 5.66 -12.81
N GLN A 138 7.06 6.04 -11.54
CA GLN A 138 7.56 5.32 -10.37
C GLN A 138 6.59 4.22 -9.92
N VAL A 139 5.38 4.15 -10.50
CA VAL A 139 4.38 3.16 -10.13
C VAL A 139 4.69 1.84 -10.81
N GLU A 140 4.91 0.82 -9.98
CA GLU A 140 5.00 -0.56 -10.43
C GLU A 140 3.63 -1.08 -10.87
N VAL A 141 3.57 -1.59 -12.09
CA VAL A 141 2.33 -2.06 -12.71
C VAL A 141 2.33 -3.58 -12.82
N PRO A 142 1.29 -4.28 -12.32
CA PRO A 142 1.19 -5.71 -12.53
C PRO A 142 1.01 -6.03 -14.02
N ILE A 143 1.55 -7.17 -14.43
CA ILE A 143 1.36 -7.70 -15.78
C ILE A 143 -0.04 -8.31 -15.89
N LYS A 144 -0.45 -9.02 -14.84
CA LYS A 144 -1.78 -9.60 -14.74
C LYS A 144 -2.46 -9.24 -13.44
N VAL A 145 -3.78 -9.13 -13.49
CA VAL A 145 -4.64 -9.08 -12.32
C VAL A 145 -5.70 -10.16 -12.46
N ASN A 146 -5.84 -11.02 -11.46
CA ASN A 146 -6.78 -12.15 -11.51
C ASN A 146 -6.62 -13.00 -12.79
N GLY A 147 -5.37 -13.18 -13.24
CA GLY A 147 -5.04 -13.96 -14.44
C GLY A 147 -5.23 -13.24 -15.78
N GLU A 148 -5.92 -12.10 -15.80
CA GLU A 148 -6.10 -11.26 -16.99
C GLU A 148 -4.86 -10.40 -17.24
N ILE A 149 -4.35 -10.38 -18.47
CA ILE A 149 -3.21 -9.53 -18.87
C ILE A 149 -3.69 -8.09 -19.04
N LEU A 150 -3.08 -7.15 -18.31
CA LEU A 150 -3.38 -5.74 -18.49
C LEU A 150 -2.86 -5.26 -19.84
N ASN A 151 -3.72 -4.61 -20.62
CA ASN A 151 -3.32 -3.94 -21.85
C ASN A 151 -2.62 -2.61 -21.56
N GLU A 152 -1.95 -2.03 -22.56
CA GLU A 152 -1.18 -0.79 -22.39
C GLU A 152 -2.00 0.42 -21.93
N LYS A 153 -3.30 0.47 -22.29
CA LYS A 153 -4.21 1.51 -21.81
C LYS A 153 -4.51 1.32 -20.32
N GLN A 154 -4.82 0.10 -19.89
CA GLN A 154 -5.04 -0.23 -18.48
C GLN A 154 -3.77 0.01 -17.65
N LYS A 155 -2.58 -0.36 -18.15
CA LYS A 155 -1.31 -0.10 -17.46
C LYS A 155 -1.08 1.40 -17.23
N LYS A 156 -1.26 2.22 -18.28
CA LYS A 156 -1.12 3.68 -18.17
C LYS A 156 -2.17 4.27 -17.24
N ALA A 157 -3.43 3.84 -17.34
CA ALA A 157 -4.50 4.28 -16.45
C ALA A 157 -4.17 3.96 -14.98
N PHE A 158 -3.72 2.73 -14.70
CA PHE A 158 -3.30 2.31 -13.36
C PHE A 158 -2.17 3.19 -12.82
N GLN A 159 -1.13 3.49 -13.63
CA GLN A 159 -0.04 4.41 -13.22
C GLN A 159 -0.54 5.82 -12.91
N HIS A 160 -1.56 6.31 -13.62
CA HIS A 160 -2.15 7.62 -13.37
C HIS A 160 -3.19 7.61 -12.23
N GLY A 161 -3.35 6.48 -11.52
CA GLY A 161 -4.36 6.34 -10.46
C GLY A 161 -5.79 6.27 -11.01
N GLU A 162 -5.99 6.10 -12.31
CA GLU A 162 -7.31 5.94 -12.90
C GLU A 162 -7.88 4.55 -12.57
N VAL A 163 -9.21 4.47 -12.46
CA VAL A 163 -9.90 3.19 -12.28
C VAL A 163 -9.83 2.41 -13.58
N ILE A 164 -9.31 1.19 -13.51
CA ILE A 164 -9.38 0.19 -14.57
C ILE A 164 -10.42 -0.87 -14.21
N GLU A 165 -11.00 -1.46 -15.24
CA GLU A 165 -11.97 -2.55 -15.13
C GLU A 165 -11.44 -3.75 -15.90
N LEU A 166 -11.56 -4.93 -15.27
CA LEU A 166 -11.26 -6.23 -15.84
C LEU A 166 -12.49 -6.79 -16.56
N GLU A 167 -12.31 -7.83 -17.38
CA GLU A 167 -13.40 -8.48 -18.12
C GLU A 167 -14.49 -9.07 -17.20
N ASP A 168 -14.11 -9.45 -15.98
CA ASP A 168 -15.04 -9.98 -14.96
C ASP A 168 -15.78 -8.89 -14.17
N GLY A 169 -15.61 -7.61 -14.55
CA GLY A 169 -16.22 -6.45 -13.90
C GLY A 169 -15.55 -6.06 -12.58
N THR A 170 -14.39 -6.64 -12.25
CA THR A 170 -13.56 -6.18 -11.12
C THR A 170 -12.96 -4.83 -11.47
N ARG A 171 -13.10 -3.86 -10.56
CA ARG A 171 -12.55 -2.51 -10.71
C ARG A 171 -11.45 -2.26 -9.69
N LEU A 172 -10.38 -1.60 -10.12
CA LEU A 172 -9.23 -1.29 -9.26
C LEU A 172 -8.49 -0.04 -9.74
N ARG A 173 -7.72 0.56 -8.84
CA ARG A 173 -6.78 1.65 -9.16
C ARG A 173 -5.55 1.59 -8.27
N HIS A 174 -4.45 2.20 -8.72
CA HIS A 174 -3.34 2.49 -7.84
C HIS A 174 -3.71 3.55 -6.78
N SER A 175 -3.07 3.48 -5.61
CA SER A 175 -3.12 4.53 -4.59
C SER A 175 -1.82 4.53 -3.78
N ALA A 176 -1.20 5.70 -3.63
CA ALA A 176 -0.04 5.92 -2.77
C ALA A 176 -0.43 6.19 -1.30
N ALA A 177 -1.67 6.60 -1.04
CA ALA A 177 -2.30 6.77 0.27
C ALA A 177 -2.61 5.44 0.97
N ASP A 178 -2.74 4.38 0.17
CA ASP A 178 -3.04 3.03 0.64
C ASP A 178 -1.77 2.18 0.76
N SER A 179 -1.59 1.52 1.91
CA SER A 179 -0.41 0.67 2.15
C SER A 179 -0.29 -0.47 1.14
N ARG A 180 -1.43 -0.99 0.67
CA ARG A 180 -1.49 -2.07 -0.32
C ARG A 180 -1.20 -1.58 -1.74
N GLY A 181 -1.10 -0.27 -1.95
CA GLY A 181 -0.82 0.30 -3.27
C GLY A 181 -1.97 0.20 -4.26
N VAL A 182 -3.12 -0.29 -3.83
CA VAL A 182 -4.28 -0.53 -4.68
C VAL A 182 -5.57 -0.41 -3.87
N LYS A 183 -6.57 0.23 -4.47
CA LYS A 183 -7.96 0.21 -4.02
C LYS A 183 -8.79 -0.56 -5.04
N SER A 184 -9.80 -1.30 -4.58
CA SER A 184 -10.60 -2.15 -5.47
C SER A 184 -12.04 -2.33 -4.99
N ASP A 185 -12.94 -2.58 -5.94
CA ASP A 185 -14.29 -3.05 -5.62
C ASP A 185 -14.36 -4.50 -5.12
N ALA A 186 -13.23 -5.22 -5.14
CA ALA A 186 -13.04 -6.53 -4.56
C ALA A 186 -12.10 -6.47 -3.34
N LYS A 187 -12.37 -7.28 -2.30
CA LYS A 187 -11.54 -7.37 -1.08
C LYS A 187 -10.19 -8.05 -1.30
N ARG A 188 -10.04 -8.77 -2.41
CA ARG A 188 -8.86 -9.57 -2.74
C ARG A 188 -8.61 -9.60 -4.24
N LEU A 189 -7.34 -9.63 -4.61
CA LEU A 189 -6.86 -9.74 -5.99
C LEU A 189 -5.59 -10.61 -6.01
N ILE A 190 -5.23 -11.15 -7.16
CA ILE A 190 -3.91 -11.74 -7.40
C ILE A 190 -3.22 -10.93 -8.47
N PHE A 191 -2.08 -10.33 -8.11
CA PHE A 191 -1.22 -9.65 -9.07
C PHE A 191 -0.15 -10.62 -9.56
N SER A 192 0.16 -10.57 -10.85
CA SER A 192 1.35 -11.21 -11.40
C SER A 192 2.34 -10.15 -11.85
N VAL A 193 3.59 -10.26 -11.39
CA VAL A 193 4.68 -9.32 -11.68
C VAL A 193 5.89 -10.08 -12.22
N LEU A 194 6.70 -9.42 -13.07
CA LEU A 194 8.00 -9.98 -13.46
C LEU A 194 9.02 -9.68 -12.37
N LEU A 195 9.71 -10.73 -11.93
CA LEU A 195 10.73 -10.65 -10.89
C LEU A 195 11.82 -11.67 -11.21
N ASP A 196 13.07 -11.21 -11.29
CA ASP A 196 14.26 -12.01 -11.57
C ASP A 196 14.14 -12.93 -12.81
N GLY A 197 13.43 -12.45 -13.84
CA GLY A 197 13.21 -13.18 -15.09
C GLY A 197 12.06 -14.20 -15.05
N GLY A 198 11.33 -14.31 -13.94
CA GLY A 198 10.16 -15.19 -13.78
C GLY A 198 8.88 -14.44 -13.42
N LEU A 199 7.73 -15.10 -13.62
CA LEU A 199 6.42 -14.58 -13.19
C LEU A 199 6.19 -14.91 -11.72
N SER A 200 6.12 -13.89 -10.87
CA SER A 200 5.78 -14.01 -9.46
C SER A 200 4.33 -13.60 -9.21
N TYR A 201 3.70 -14.21 -8.21
CA TYR A 201 2.30 -13.96 -7.83
C TYR A 201 2.23 -13.30 -6.45
N LEU A 202 1.42 -12.27 -6.32
CA LEU A 202 1.17 -11.53 -5.08
C LEU A 202 -0.31 -11.63 -4.73
N VAL A 203 -0.60 -12.25 -3.59
CA VAL A 203 -1.97 -12.37 -3.08
C VAL A 203 -2.30 -11.13 -2.27
N MET A 204 -3.15 -10.28 -2.85
CA MET A 204 -3.63 -9.05 -2.23
C MET A 204 -4.91 -9.35 -1.45
N ARG A 205 -4.95 -8.99 -0.16
CA ARG A 205 -6.11 -9.20 0.74
C ARG A 205 -6.35 -7.95 1.58
N GLY A 206 -7.59 -7.76 2.02
CA GLY A 206 -7.97 -6.62 2.85
C GLY A 206 -7.86 -5.30 2.09
N LEU A 207 -8.12 -5.33 0.77
CA LEU A 207 -8.06 -4.14 -0.06
C LEU A 207 -9.15 -3.16 0.33
N ARG A 208 -8.82 -1.86 0.35
CA ARG A 208 -9.82 -0.82 0.61
C ARG A 208 -10.69 -0.57 -0.61
N HIS A 209 -11.92 -0.13 -0.37
CA HIS A 209 -12.90 0.11 -1.41
C HIS A 209 -12.64 1.38 -2.22
N LEU A 210 -13.12 1.43 -3.46
CA LEU A 210 -13.13 2.65 -4.28
C LEU A 210 -14.08 3.69 -3.66
N ALA A 211 -13.71 4.97 -3.67
CA ALA A 211 -14.46 6.03 -2.97
C ALA A 211 -15.86 6.30 -3.56
N SER A 212 -16.06 6.03 -4.85
CA SER A 212 -17.27 6.38 -5.60
C SER A 212 -18.33 5.26 -5.70
N ASN A 213 -18.19 4.18 -4.93
CA ASN A 213 -19.15 3.08 -4.95
C ASN A 213 -20.15 3.15 -3.79
N GLU A 214 -21.43 3.17 -4.14
CA GLU A 214 -22.53 2.92 -3.19
C GLU A 214 -22.72 1.42 -2.91
N ASP A 215 -22.15 0.56 -3.76
CA ASP A 215 -22.26 -0.89 -3.64
C ASP A 215 -21.35 -1.45 -2.53
N PHE A 216 -21.76 -2.59 -1.96
CA PHE A 216 -20.88 -3.34 -1.06
C PHE A 216 -19.65 -3.87 -1.80
N GLN A 217 -18.49 -3.76 -1.17
CA GLN A 217 -17.26 -4.34 -1.70
C GLN A 217 -17.39 -5.87 -1.82
N LYS A 218 -17.17 -6.37 -3.03
CA LYS A 218 -17.28 -7.80 -3.39
C LYS A 218 -16.22 -8.62 -2.67
N GLU A 219 -16.52 -9.87 -2.38
CA GLU A 219 -15.53 -10.78 -1.78
C GLU A 219 -14.32 -11.02 -2.69
N GLY A 220 -14.49 -10.97 -4.02
CA GLY A 220 -13.38 -11.07 -4.99
C GLY A 220 -12.97 -12.48 -5.40
N TYR A 221 -13.78 -13.51 -5.12
CA TYR A 221 -13.55 -14.89 -5.59
C TYR A 221 -14.08 -15.10 -7.02
N THR A 222 -13.65 -14.26 -7.96
CA THR A 222 -14.07 -14.40 -9.37
C THR A 222 -13.45 -15.63 -10.02
N LYS A 223 -13.95 -16.01 -11.21
CA LYS A 223 -13.33 -17.08 -11.99
C LYS A 223 -11.86 -16.79 -12.28
N GLY A 224 -11.54 -15.54 -12.63
CA GLY A 224 -10.16 -15.09 -12.85
C GLY A 224 -9.30 -15.23 -11.60
N TYR A 225 -9.80 -14.77 -10.44
CA TYR A 225 -9.08 -14.91 -9.17
C TYR A 225 -8.76 -16.37 -8.84
N ASN A 226 -9.77 -17.25 -8.93
CA ASN A 226 -9.59 -18.67 -8.61
C ASN A 226 -8.64 -19.37 -9.59
N GLN A 227 -8.67 -19.00 -10.87
CA GLN A 227 -7.72 -19.52 -11.86
C GLN A 227 -6.30 -19.06 -11.54
N ALA A 228 -6.09 -17.77 -11.27
CA ALA A 228 -4.76 -17.26 -10.90
C ALA A 228 -4.23 -17.88 -9.61
N LEU A 229 -5.11 -18.21 -8.67
CA LEU A 229 -4.76 -18.93 -7.44
C LEU A 229 -4.31 -20.36 -7.76
N ALA A 230 -5.03 -21.06 -8.64
CA ALA A 230 -4.65 -22.41 -9.07
C ALA A 230 -3.30 -22.40 -9.81
N ASP A 231 -3.09 -21.46 -10.74
CA ASP A 231 -1.83 -21.30 -11.47
C ASP A 231 -0.64 -21.10 -10.50
N MET A 232 -0.84 -20.28 -9.46
CA MET A 232 0.15 -20.06 -8.40
C MET A 232 0.47 -21.36 -7.62
N MET A 233 -0.53 -22.22 -7.38
CA MET A 233 -0.33 -23.48 -6.63
C MET A 233 0.38 -24.55 -7.47
N VAL A 234 0.13 -24.60 -8.78
CA VAL A 234 0.76 -25.58 -9.69
C VAL A 234 2.27 -25.33 -9.86
N GLY A 235 2.74 -24.09 -9.69
CA GLY A 235 4.14 -23.71 -9.81
C GLY A 235 5.04 -24.01 -8.60
N LYS A 236 4.53 -24.59 -7.51
CA LYS A 236 5.31 -24.82 -6.27
C LYS A 236 5.94 -26.23 -6.21
N PRO A 237 7.22 -26.38 -5.80
CA PRO A 237 7.81 -27.70 -5.57
C PRO A 237 7.12 -28.44 -4.41
N LYS A 238 6.99 -29.76 -4.57
CA LYS A 238 6.22 -30.74 -3.76
C LYS A 238 6.35 -30.69 -2.22
N ARG A 239 7.28 -29.94 -1.64
CA ARG A 239 7.46 -29.86 -0.17
C ARG A 239 6.49 -28.90 0.53
N GLU A 240 5.79 -28.03 -0.20
CA GLU A 240 4.74 -27.15 0.35
C GLU A 240 3.31 -27.64 0.04
N GLN A 241 3.16 -28.86 -0.52
CA GLN A 241 1.86 -29.37 -0.98
C GLN A 241 0.96 -29.93 0.15
N ASP A 242 1.47 -30.07 1.37
CA ASP A 242 0.72 -30.68 2.48
C ASP A 242 0.01 -29.66 3.39
N MET A 243 -0.36 -28.49 2.85
CA MET A 243 -1.30 -27.59 3.52
C MET A 243 -2.43 -27.22 2.56
N THR A 244 -3.62 -27.75 2.84
CA THR A 244 -4.83 -27.38 2.11
C THR A 244 -5.26 -25.96 2.48
N VAL A 245 -6.13 -25.36 1.66
CA VAL A 245 -6.69 -24.01 1.91
C VAL A 245 -7.41 -23.92 3.26
N ALA A 246 -7.91 -25.05 3.79
CA ALA A 246 -8.47 -25.14 5.14
C ALA A 246 -7.38 -25.07 6.23
N ASP A 247 -6.20 -25.65 6.00
CA ASP A 247 -5.08 -25.65 6.94
C ASP A 247 -4.45 -24.25 7.07
N GLN A 248 -4.47 -23.44 6.01
CA GLN A 248 -4.04 -22.04 6.06
C GLN A 248 -5.04 -21.12 6.77
N ALA A 249 -6.34 -21.40 6.68
CA ALA A 249 -7.37 -20.63 7.39
C ALA A 249 -7.34 -20.91 8.91
N ASN A 250 -7.08 -22.17 9.30
CA ASN A 250 -6.99 -22.57 10.70
C ASN A 250 -5.67 -22.12 11.36
N HIS A 251 -4.55 -22.08 10.63
CA HIS A 251 -3.28 -21.60 11.19
C HIS A 251 -3.32 -20.14 11.66
N SER A 252 -4.15 -19.29 11.05
CA SER A 252 -4.37 -17.90 11.52
C SER A 252 -5.24 -17.81 12.77
N VAL A 253 -6.07 -18.82 13.06
CA VAL A 253 -6.96 -18.84 14.23
C VAL A 253 -6.27 -19.51 15.43
N ASP A 254 -5.53 -20.60 15.22
CA ASP A 254 -4.82 -21.31 16.30
C ASP A 254 -3.62 -20.53 16.85
N ALA A 255 -2.95 -19.73 16.01
CA ALA A 255 -1.88 -18.83 16.46
C ALA A 255 -2.38 -17.71 17.40
N GLN A 256 -3.69 -17.40 17.38
CA GLN A 256 -4.32 -16.44 18.29
C GLN A 256 -4.81 -17.09 19.59
N HIS A 257 -5.02 -18.41 19.63
CA HIS A 257 -5.48 -19.11 20.84
C HIS A 257 -4.36 -19.70 21.72
N GLN A 258 -3.14 -19.89 21.20
CA GLN A 258 -2.01 -20.39 22.02
C GLN A 258 -1.26 -19.31 22.83
N ARG A 259 -1.64 -18.02 22.75
CA ARG A 259 -1.04 -16.93 23.56
C ARG A 259 -1.92 -16.51 24.75
N GLY A 260 -2.67 -17.44 25.34
CA GLY A 260 -3.51 -17.19 26.50
C GLY A 260 -3.39 -18.27 27.57
N TYR A 261 -2.88 -17.87 28.74
CA TYR A 261 -2.93 -18.57 30.05
C TYR A 261 -2.04 -19.80 30.27
N GLY A 262 -0.75 -19.54 30.53
CA GLY A 262 0.11 -20.41 31.35
C GLY A 262 0.30 -19.80 32.74
N ARG A 263 -0.57 -20.18 33.67
CA ARG A 263 -0.61 -19.71 35.08
C ARG A 263 0.69 -20.12 35.79
N SER A 264 1.46 -19.13 36.25
CA SER A 264 2.53 -19.34 37.24
C SER A 264 1.93 -19.95 38.51
N GLY A 265 2.32 -21.18 38.81
CA GLY A 265 2.00 -21.88 40.04
C GLY A 265 3.28 -22.06 40.85
N SER A 266 3.43 -21.26 41.89
CA SER A 266 4.46 -21.38 42.91
C SER A 266 4.35 -22.72 43.65
N ARG A 267 5.47 -23.41 43.83
CA ARG A 267 5.85 -24.14 45.04
C ARG A 267 7.33 -24.48 45.02
#